data_AF-A0A9X9MFQ9-F1
#
_entry.id   AF-A0A9X9MFQ9-F1
#
_cell.length_a   1.000
_cell.length_b   1.000
_cell.length_c   1.000
_cell.angle_alpha   90.00
_cell.angle_beta   90.00
_cell.angle_gamma   90.00
#
_symmetry.space_group_name_H-M   'P 1'
#
loop_
_entity.id
_entity.type
_entity.pdbx_description
1 polymer ?
#
loop_
_entity_poly.entity_id
_entity_poly.type
_entity_poly.pdbx_seq_one_letter_code
_entity_poly.pdbx_strand_id
1 'polypeptide(L)'
;MWSLGCIVVELFLGLPLFPGSSEYNQVSRIVEMLGNPPSWMLDKGKQAGEFFEKRHAADGRRTYHLKSMEQYSREHGTKEQPSKKYFQATTLPEIIRSYAMPRKDMKQTEIDRGNKICAPLSSSSNLTE
;
A
#
# COMPACT_ATOMS: atom_id res chain seq x y z
N MET A 1 19.02 0.28 -2.53
CA MET A 1 18.62 1.38 -1.62
C MET A 1 17.10 1.50 -1.57
N TRP A 2 16.39 0.57 -0.92
CA TRP A 2 14.92 0.62 -0.82
C TRP A 2 14.48 1.36 0.44
N SER A 3 14.95 0.91 1.60
CA SER A 3 14.56 1.43 2.91
C SER A 3 14.80 2.93 3.05
N LEU A 4 15.93 3.44 2.52
CA LEU A 4 16.22 4.87 2.53
C LEU A 4 15.14 5.69 1.80
N GLY A 5 14.63 5.21 0.67
CA GLY A 5 13.55 5.88 -0.06
C GLY A 5 12.26 5.96 0.75
N CYS A 6 11.89 4.88 1.43
CA CYS A 6 10.74 4.86 2.34
C CYS A 6 10.92 5.87 3.48
N ILE A 7 12.11 5.93 4.10
CA ILE A 7 12.39 6.87 5.19
C ILE A 7 12.30 8.32 4.71
N VAL A 8 12.89 8.66 3.56
CA VAL A 8 12.83 10.03 3.03
C VAL A 8 11.38 10.46 2.74
N VAL A 9 10.57 9.56 2.19
CA VAL A 9 9.16 9.85 1.92
C VAL A 9 8.35 9.95 3.21
N GLU A 10 8.61 9.09 4.19
CA GLU A 10 7.96 9.13 5.50
C GLU A 10 8.29 10.43 6.26
N LEU A 11 9.52 10.91 6.17
CA LEU A 11 9.91 12.23 6.70
C LEU A 11 9.20 13.39 5.98
N PHE A 12 8.93 13.26 4.69
CA PHE A 12 8.20 14.27 3.92
C PHE A 12 6.71 14.28 4.24
N LEU A 13 6.09 13.10 4.38
CA LEU A 13 4.64 12.96 4.60
C LEU A 13 4.25 13.05 6.08
N GLY A 14 5.16 12.72 7.00
CA GLY A 14 4.88 12.58 8.43
C GLY A 14 4.17 11.27 8.82
N LEU A 15 4.04 10.32 7.88
CA LEU A 15 3.40 9.02 8.05
C LEU A 15 4.13 7.93 7.27
N PRO A 16 4.07 6.66 7.70
CA PRO A 16 4.69 5.56 6.98
C PRO A 16 4.11 5.39 5.56
N LEU A 17 4.99 5.35 4.56
CA LEU A 17 4.60 5.19 3.15
C LEU A 17 3.88 3.85 2.91
N PHE A 18 4.33 2.79 3.58
CA PHE A 18 3.75 1.45 3.48
C PHE A 18 3.49 0.89 4.89
N PRO A 19 2.32 1.17 5.50
CA PRO A 19 1.98 0.68 6.83
C PRO A 19 1.45 -0.76 6.74
N GLY A 20 2.34 -1.74 6.63
CA GLY A 20 2.00 -3.16 6.70
C GLY A 20 1.99 -3.67 8.14
N SER A 21 0.88 -4.30 8.56
CA SER A 21 0.78 -5.04 9.83
C SER A 21 1.14 -6.52 9.70
N SER A 22 1.37 -6.99 8.48
CA SER A 22 1.76 -8.35 8.11
C SER A 22 2.58 -8.32 6.82
N GLU A 23 3.26 -9.43 6.50
CA GLU A 23 4.03 -9.56 5.26
C GLU A 23 3.11 -9.43 4.03
N TYR A 24 1.93 -10.06 4.05
CA TYR A 24 0.96 -9.95 2.96
C TYR A 24 0.48 -8.51 2.78
N ASN A 25 0.18 -7.80 3.88
CA ASN A 25 -0.20 -6.39 3.81
C ASN A 25 0.92 -5.53 3.20
N GLN A 26 2.17 -5.79 3.60
CA GLN A 26 3.32 -5.06 3.07
C GLN A 26 3.46 -5.28 1.56
N VAL A 27 3.43 -6.52 1.10
CA VAL A 27 3.53 -6.88 -0.33
C VAL A 27 2.35 -6.30 -1.12
N SER A 28 1.13 -6.43 -0.59
CA SER A 28 -0.08 -5.93 -1.23
C SER A 28 -0.02 -4.42 -1.49
N ARG A 29 0.47 -3.63 -0.52
CA ARG A 29 0.64 -2.18 -0.69
C ARG A 29 1.69 -1.80 -1.71
N ILE A 30 2.81 -2.52 -1.73
CA ILE A 30 3.86 -2.29 -2.73
C ILE A 30 3.29 -2.55 -4.13
N VAL A 31 2.53 -3.64 -4.29
CA VAL A 31 1.88 -3.98 -5.54
C VAL A 31 0.78 -2.99 -5.93
N GLU A 32 -0.03 -2.51 -4.97
CA GLU A 32 -1.07 -1.50 -5.22
C GLU A 32 -0.47 -0.18 -5.73
N MET A 33 0.69 0.22 -5.19
CA MET A 33 1.34 1.49 -5.54
C MET A 33 2.23 1.42 -6.78
N LEU A 34 2.98 0.32 -6.94
CA LEU A 34 4.03 0.20 -7.97
C LEU A 34 3.72 -0.85 -9.05
N GLY A 35 2.64 -1.60 -8.89
CA GLY A 35 2.31 -2.75 -9.73
C GLY A 35 3.07 -4.02 -9.34
N ASN A 36 2.80 -5.10 -10.08
CA ASN A 36 3.44 -6.39 -9.83
C ASN A 36 4.95 -6.33 -10.15
N PRO A 37 5.80 -7.00 -9.35
CA PRO A 37 7.19 -7.21 -9.73
C PRO A 37 7.28 -7.94 -11.07
N PRO A 38 8.35 -7.71 -11.85
CA PRO A 38 8.51 -8.35 -13.15
C PRO A 38 8.65 -9.86 -13.01
N SER A 39 8.14 -10.63 -13.99
CA SER A 39 8.05 -12.09 -13.93
C SER A 39 9.38 -12.78 -13.60
N TRP A 40 10.50 -12.28 -14.13
CA TRP A 40 11.84 -12.85 -13.87
C TRP A 40 12.26 -12.78 -12.39
N MET A 41 11.76 -11.79 -11.66
CA MET A 41 12.01 -11.62 -10.23
C MET A 41 11.15 -12.61 -9.43
N LEU A 42 9.89 -12.76 -9.82
CA LEU A 42 8.95 -13.71 -9.20
C LEU A 42 9.35 -15.16 -9.46
N ASP A 43 9.87 -15.47 -10.66
CA ASP A 43 10.41 -16.80 -10.99
C ASP A 43 11.59 -17.19 -10.10
N LYS A 44 12.42 -16.23 -9.68
CA LYS A 44 13.60 -16.45 -8.83
C LYS A 44 13.30 -16.32 -7.34
N GLY A 45 12.16 -15.77 -6.96
CA GLY A 45 11.80 -15.49 -5.58
C GLY A 45 11.39 -16.76 -4.84
N LYS A 46 12.14 -17.15 -3.80
CA LYS A 46 11.84 -18.34 -3.00
C LYS A 46 10.45 -18.30 -2.36
N GLN A 47 10.01 -17.12 -1.93
CA GLN A 47 8.70 -16.90 -1.30
C GLN A 47 7.66 -16.36 -2.27
N ALA A 48 7.97 -16.21 -3.57
CA ALA A 48 7.03 -15.60 -4.52
C ALA A 48 5.73 -16.42 -4.63
N GLY A 49 5.82 -17.76 -4.51
CA GLY A 49 4.67 -18.65 -4.52
C GLY A 49 3.74 -18.51 -3.31
N GLU A 50 4.20 -17.92 -2.21
CA GLU A 50 3.36 -17.68 -1.02
C GLU A 50 2.37 -16.53 -1.27
N PHE A 51 2.81 -15.49 -2.00
CA PHE A 51 2.03 -14.26 -2.23
C PHE A 51 1.40 -14.17 -3.61
N PHE A 52 2.00 -14.78 -4.64
CA PHE A 52 1.58 -14.66 -6.02
C PHE A 52 1.18 -16.01 -6.60
N GLU A 53 0.15 -15.99 -7.46
CA GLU A 53 -0.24 -17.13 -8.26
C GLU A 53 0.12 -16.92 -9.74
N LYS A 54 0.49 -18.02 -10.40
CA LYS A 54 0.79 -18.04 -11.82
C LYS A 54 -0.50 -18.23 -12.60
N ARG A 55 -0.80 -17.30 -13.51
CA ARG A 55 -1.92 -17.40 -14.44
C ARG A 55 -1.40 -17.46 -15.87
N HIS A 56 -2.15 -18.16 -16.72
CA HIS A 56 -1.92 -18.15 -18.16
C HIS A 56 -2.81 -17.09 -18.78
N ALA A 57 -2.20 -16.10 -19.41
CA ALA A 57 -2.93 -15.14 -20.23
C ALA A 57 -3.41 -15.80 -21.53
N ALA A 58 -4.42 -15.21 -22.17
CA ALA A 58 -5.01 -15.73 -23.40
C ALA A 58 -4.01 -15.82 -24.57
N ASP A 59 -2.90 -15.08 -24.50
CA ASP A 59 -1.79 -15.09 -25.47
C ASP A 59 -0.72 -16.16 -25.18
N GLY A 60 -0.96 -17.03 -24.21
CA GLY A 60 -0.03 -18.09 -23.77
C GLY A 60 1.10 -17.59 -22.87
N ARG A 61 1.17 -16.30 -22.55
CA ARG A 61 2.18 -15.76 -21.63
C ARG A 61 1.84 -16.10 -20.18
N ARG A 62 2.89 -16.31 -19.38
CA ARG A 62 2.78 -16.49 -17.94
C ARG A 62 2.69 -15.12 -17.27
N THR A 63 1.57 -14.85 -16.62
CA THR A 63 1.39 -13.66 -15.78
C THR A 63 1.36 -14.08 -14.31
N TYR A 64 1.71 -13.13 -13.45
CA TYR A 64 1.66 -13.30 -12.02
C TYR A 64 0.59 -12.38 -11.47
N HIS A 65 -0.23 -12.89 -10.56
CA HIS A 65 -1.24 -12.10 -9.85
C HIS A 65 -1.02 -12.26 -8.35
N LEU A 66 -1.14 -11.15 -7.60
CA LEU A 66 -1.17 -11.22 -6.15
C LEU A 66 -2.41 -12.02 -5.73
N LYS A 67 -2.24 -12.99 -4.84
CA LYS A 67 -3.35 -13.75 -4.27
C LYS A 67 -4.30 -12.80 -3.54
N SER A 68 -5.59 -13.14 -3.49
CA SER A 68 -6.52 -12.36 -2.66
C SER A 68 -6.21 -12.58 -1.17
N MET A 69 -6.71 -11.67 -0.32
CA MET A 69 -6.50 -11.79 1.13
C MET A 69 -7.11 -13.07 1.66
N GLU A 70 -8.30 -13.43 1.18
CA GLU A 70 -9.02 -14.64 1.56
C GLU A 70 -8.26 -15.91 1.16
N GLN A 71 -7.68 -15.89 -0.04
CA GLN A 71 -6.85 -17.00 -0.53
C GLN A 71 -5.59 -17.16 0.31
N TYR A 72 -4.85 -16.07 0.56
CA TYR A 72 -3.64 -16.08 1.38
C TYR A 72 -3.95 -16.60 2.80
N SER A 73 -5.00 -16.08 3.43
CA SER A 73 -5.45 -16.50 4.76
C SER A 73 -5.82 -17.97 4.83
N ARG A 74 -6.51 -18.50 3.81
CA ARG A 74 -6.87 -19.92 3.75
C ARG A 74 -5.64 -20.82 3.64
N GLU A 75 -4.66 -20.44 2.82
CA GLU A 75 -3.46 -21.24 2.57
C GLU A 75 -2.49 -21.22 3.76
N HIS A 76 -2.42 -20.12 4.50
CA HIS A 76 -1.48 -19.95 5.62
C HIS A 76 -2.13 -20.17 7.00
N GLY A 77 -3.45 -20.42 7.05
CA GLY A 77 -4.19 -20.56 8.31
C GLY A 77 -4.19 -19.28 9.16
N THR A 78 -4.05 -18.11 8.54
CA THR A 78 -3.99 -16.82 9.21
C THR A 78 -5.29 -16.04 9.07
N LYS A 79 -5.62 -15.20 10.04
CA LYS A 79 -6.69 -14.20 9.93
C LYS A 79 -6.08 -12.86 9.57
N GLU A 80 -5.99 -12.59 8.28
CA GLU A 80 -5.43 -11.33 7.79
C GLU A 80 -6.46 -10.21 7.93
N GLN A 81 -6.00 -8.99 8.25
CA GLN A 81 -6.88 -7.83 8.36
C GLN A 81 -6.60 -6.80 7.26
N PRO A 82 -7.64 -6.05 6.83
CA PRO A 82 -7.45 -4.90 5.96
C PRO A 82 -6.52 -3.87 6.58
N SER A 83 -5.56 -3.41 5.79
CA SER A 83 -4.58 -2.45 6.25
C SER A 83 -5.18 -1.05 6.36
N LYS A 84 -4.74 -0.26 7.36
CA LYS A 84 -5.19 1.14 7.55
C LYS A 84 -4.82 2.00 6.34
N LYS A 85 -5.80 2.61 5.65
CA LYS A 85 -5.50 3.56 4.56
C LYS A 85 -5.30 4.96 5.15
N TYR A 86 -4.09 5.50 4.99
CA TYR A 86 -3.75 6.86 5.41
C TYR A 86 -3.93 7.87 4.29
N PHE A 87 -3.83 7.42 3.04
CA PHE A 87 -4.01 8.25 1.86
C PHE A 87 -5.19 7.72 1.04
N GLN A 88 -5.96 8.63 0.44
CA GLN A 88 -7.00 8.27 -0.54
C GLN A 88 -6.39 7.88 -1.89
N ALA A 89 -5.25 8.46 -2.24
CA ALA A 89 -4.50 8.13 -3.44
C ALA A 89 -3.67 6.85 -3.24
N THR A 90 -3.51 6.08 -4.32
CA THR A 90 -2.76 4.82 -4.31
C THR A 90 -1.35 4.97 -4.87
N THR A 91 -1.07 6.04 -5.63
CA THR A 91 0.24 6.27 -6.24
C THR A 91 1.02 7.36 -5.51
N LEU A 92 2.34 7.18 -5.40
CA LEU A 92 3.22 8.15 -4.74
C LEU A 92 3.13 9.58 -5.35
N PRO A 93 3.10 9.77 -6.69
CA PRO A 93 3.00 11.11 -7.26
C PRO A 93 1.70 11.83 -6.89
N GLU A 94 0.58 11.10 -6.82
CA GLU A 94 -0.71 11.67 -6.40
C GLU A 94 -0.71 12.03 -4.92
N ILE A 95 -0.15 11.17 -4.07
CA ILE A 95 0.02 11.44 -2.64
C ILE A 95 0.82 12.73 -2.46
N ILE A 96 1.98 12.86 -3.11
CA ILE A 96 2.83 14.05 -3.02
C ILE A 96 2.10 15.31 -3.53
N ARG A 97 1.37 15.23 -4.64
CA ARG A 97 0.61 16.36 -5.19
C ARG A 97 -0.55 16.79 -4.30
N SER A 98 -1.17 15.84 -3.61
CA SER A 98 -2.26 16.11 -2.66
C SER A 98 -1.76 16.67 -1.33
N TYR A 99 -0.46 16.53 -1.04
CA TYR A 99 0.14 16.96 0.22
C TYR A 99 0.29 18.48 0.28
N ALA A 100 -0.50 19.11 1.16
CA ALA A 100 -0.38 20.54 1.44
C ALA A 100 0.82 20.80 2.37
N MET A 101 1.95 21.23 1.80
CA MET A 101 3.13 21.63 2.57
C MET A 101 2.83 22.87 3.43
N PRO A 102 3.05 22.83 4.76
CA PRO A 102 2.96 24.02 5.61
C PRO A 102 3.95 25.10 5.15
N ARG A 103 3.46 26.26 4.73
CA ARG A 103 4.28 27.46 4.44
C ARG A 103 4.34 28.33 5.70
N LYS A 104 5.41 29.11 5.83
CA LYS A 104 5.70 29.95 7.00
C LYS A 104 4.57 30.96 7.33
N ASP A 105 3.72 31.25 6.35
CA ASP A 105 2.58 32.17 6.46
C ASP A 105 1.20 31.47 6.38
N MET A 106 1.14 30.13 6.49
CA MET A 106 -0.13 29.40 6.44
C MET A 106 -0.97 29.63 7.71
N LYS A 107 -2.27 29.83 7.50
CA LYS A 107 -3.22 29.94 8.62
C LYS A 107 -3.35 28.57 9.29
N GLN A 108 -3.52 28.56 10.62
CA GLN A 108 -3.69 27.33 11.41
C GLN A 108 -4.75 26.39 10.82
N THR A 109 -5.83 26.92 10.24
CA THR A 109 -6.90 26.16 9.58
C THR A 109 -6.44 25.38 8.34
N GLU A 110 -5.40 25.81 7.66
CA GLU A 110 -4.83 25.10 6.51
C GLU A 110 -3.84 24.01 6.95
N ILE A 111 -3.13 24.25 8.06
CA ILE A 111 -2.30 23.24 8.74
C ILE A 111 -3.18 22.11 9.27
N ASP A 112 -4.30 22.45 9.90
CA ASP A 112 -5.27 21.47 10.42
C ASP A 112 -5.94 20.67 9.28
N ARG A 113 -6.09 21.26 8.09
CA ARG A 113 -6.53 20.52 6.88
C ARG A 113 -5.48 19.55 6.38
N GLY A 114 -4.20 19.95 6.33
CA GLY A 114 -3.08 19.05 5.96
C GLY A 114 -2.99 17.84 6.89
N ASN A 115 -3.15 18.06 8.20
CA ASN A 115 -3.20 17.00 9.20
C ASN A 115 -4.41 16.07 9.05
N LYS A 116 -5.55 16.56 8.52
CA LYS A 116 -6.73 15.72 8.22
C LYS A 116 -6.58 14.86 6.98
N ILE A 117 -5.83 15.31 5.97
CA ILE A 117 -5.48 14.47 4.79
C ILE A 117 -4.59 13.29 5.21
N CYS A 118 -3.77 13.50 6.25
CA CYS A 118 -2.83 12.54 6.81
C CYS A 118 -3.40 11.76 8.02
N ALA A 119 -4.65 12.00 8.41
CA ALA A 119 -5.26 11.20 9.46
C ALA A 119 -5.54 9.80 8.91
N PRO A 120 -5.32 8.71 9.69
CA PRO A 120 -5.81 7.40 9.30
C PRO A 120 -7.30 7.54 9.00
N LEU A 121 -7.72 7.16 7.80
CA LEU A 121 -9.13 7.03 7.50
C LEU A 121 -9.65 5.99 8.49
N SER A 122 -10.42 6.43 9.48
CA SER A 122 -11.11 5.49 10.34
C SER A 122 -11.88 4.56 9.42
N SER A 123 -11.69 3.25 9.57
CA SER A 123 -12.68 2.30 9.07
C SER A 123 -13.99 2.72 9.72
N SER A 124 -14.82 3.46 8.99
CA SER A 124 -16.23 3.62 9.31
C SER A 124 -16.90 2.28 9.04
N SER A 125 -16.60 1.30 9.89
CA SER A 125 -17.47 0.17 10.14
C SER A 125 -18.39 0.55 11.30
N ASN A 126 -19.63 0.89 10.91
CA ASN A 126 -20.91 0.73 11.62
C ASN A 126 -21.65 1.99 12.13
N LEU A 127 -22.99 1.94 11.87
CA LEU A 127 -24.14 2.73 12.37
C LEU A 127 -24.44 4.00 11.53
N THR A 128 -25.59 4.22 10.88
CA THR A 128 -27.03 3.78 10.95
C THR A 128 -27.67 4.08 9.56
N GLU A 129 -28.74 3.48 9.04
CA GLU A 129 -29.94 2.78 9.56
C GLU A 129 -30.20 1.45 8.84
#